data_AF-A0A9W6LQ62-F1
#
_entry.id   AF-A0A9W6LQ62-F1
#
_cell.length_a   1.000
_cell.length_b   1.000
_cell.length_c   1.000
_cell.angle_alpha   90.00
_cell.angle_beta   90.00
_cell.angle_gamma   90.00
#
_symmetry.space_group_name_H-M   'P 1'
#
loop_
_entity.id
_entity.type
_entity.pdbx_description
1 polymer ?
#
loop_
_entity_poly.entity_id
_entity_poly.type
_entity_poly.pdbx_seq_one_letter_code
_entity_poly.pdbx_strand_id
1 'polypeptide(L)' 'MDERSRVLMKKAKRALSAARLLLTAGDGDGACNRAYYAMFDAAHAALFALAIEKFDARPSRRTMA' A
#
# COMPACT_ATOMS: atom_id res chain seq x y z
N MET A 1 -1.98 9.74 13.35
CA MET A 1 -1.52 9.02 12.15
C MET A 1 -0.01 9.00 12.16
N ASP A 2 0.57 7.79 12.13
CA ASP A 2 2.00 7.54 12.04
C ASP A 2 2.65 8.20 10.79
N GLU A 3 3.93 8.58 10.89
CA GLU A 3 4.66 9.29 9.83
C GLU A 3 4.83 8.41 8.58
N ARG A 4 5.07 7.10 8.76
CA ARG A 4 5.19 6.15 7.66
C ARG A 4 3.87 5.99 6.92
N SER A 5 2.76 5.92 7.66
CA SER A 5 1.41 5.92 7.11
C SER A 5 1.14 7.17 6.24
N ARG A 6 1.52 8.36 6.71
CA ARG A 6 1.35 9.62 5.94
C ARG A 6 2.18 9.64 4.67
N VAL A 7 3.44 9.20 4.74
CA VAL A 7 4.33 9.13 3.56
C VAL A 7 3.77 8.18 2.50
N LEU A 8 3.30 7.01 2.92
CA LEU A 8 2.68 6.02 2.02
C LEU A 8 1.41 6.56 1.39
N MET A 9 0.53 7.19 2.17
CA MET A 9 -0.69 7.81 1.64
C MET A 9 -0.38 8.93 0.61
N LYS A 10 0.69 9.70 0.81
CA LYS A 10 1.15 10.70 -0.18
C LYS A 10 1.69 10.06 -1.46
N LYS A 11 2.34 8.89 -1.38
CA LYS A 11 2.74 8.13 -2.57
C LYS A 11 1.53 7.57 -3.30
N ALA A 12 0.58 6.97 -2.57
CA ALA A 12 -0.67 6.45 -3.12
C ALA A 12 -1.44 7.51 -3.93
N LYS A 13 -1.62 8.71 -3.36
CA LYS A 13 -2.28 9.83 -4.05
C LYS A 13 -1.57 10.24 -5.34
N ARG A 14 -0.23 10.33 -5.32
CA ARG A 14 0.56 10.66 -6.52
C ARG A 14 0.44 9.59 -7.60
N ALA A 15 0.50 8.32 -7.22
CA ALA A 15 0.33 7.20 -8.15
C ALA A 15 -1.08 7.18 -8.76
N LEU A 16 -2.13 7.45 -7.96
CA LEU A 16 -3.51 7.56 -8.45
C LEU A 16 -3.67 8.73 -9.44
N SER A 17 -3.08 9.89 -9.15
CA SER A 17 -3.08 11.03 -10.08
C SER A 17 -2.40 10.64 -11.41
N ALA A 18 -1.24 9.97 -11.35
CA ALA A 18 -0.56 9.48 -12.55
C ALA A 18 -1.41 8.46 -13.33
N ALA A 19 -2.06 7.53 -12.64
CA ALA A 19 -2.94 6.53 -13.27
C ALA A 19 -4.08 7.19 -14.05
N ARG A 20 -4.68 8.25 -13.47
CA ARG A 20 -5.73 9.02 -14.15
C ARG A 20 -5.23 9.73 -15.40
N LEU A 21 -4.03 10.31 -15.36
CA LEU A 21 -3.42 10.95 -16.53
C LEU A 21 -3.16 9.95 -17.67
N LEU A 22 -2.63 8.76 -17.33
CA LEU A 22 -2.39 7.69 -18.31
C LEU A 22 -3.69 7.18 -18.92
N LEU A 23 -4.72 7.00 -18.09
CA LEU A 23 -6.04 6.58 -18.56
C LEU A 23 -6.64 7.61 -19.53
N THR A 24 -6.55 8.91 -19.20
CA THR A 24 -6.99 9.99 -20.09
C THR A 24 -6.18 10.03 -21.40
N ALA A 25 -4.91 9.65 -21.37
CA ALA A 25 -4.06 9.54 -22.56
C ALA A 25 -4.29 8.25 -23.38
N GLY A 26 -5.17 7.35 -22.94
CA GLY A 26 -5.44 6.07 -23.59
C GLY A 26 -4.44 4.96 -23.28
N ASP A 27 -3.47 5.21 -22.39
CA ASP A 27 -2.52 4.20 -21.92
C ASP A 27 -3.12 3.40 -20.76
N GLY A 28 -3.93 2.39 -21.11
CA GLY A 28 -4.59 1.51 -20.15
C GLY A 28 -3.64 0.67 -19.32
N ASP A 29 -2.59 0.12 -19.93
CA ASP A 29 -1.61 -0.74 -19.24
C ASP A 29 -0.80 0.07 -18.23
N GLY A 30 -0.34 1.27 -18.62
CA GLY A 30 0.33 2.21 -17.73
C GLY A 30 -0.58 2.66 -16.58
N ALA A 31 -1.86 2.94 -16.87
CA ALA A 31 -2.84 3.32 -15.86
C ALA A 31 -3.07 2.20 -14.83
N CYS A 32 -3.26 0.96 -15.29
CA CYS A 32 -3.42 -0.22 -14.44
C CYS A 32 -2.23 -0.42 -13.50
N ASN A 33 -1.01 -0.33 -14.03
CA ASN A 33 0.21 -0.47 -13.22
C ASN A 33 0.30 0.62 -12.13
N ARG A 34 0.01 1.88 -12.48
CA ARG A 34 0.01 2.98 -11.50
C ARG A 34 -1.11 2.85 -10.46
N ALA A 35 -2.28 2.38 -10.87
CA ALA A 35 -3.40 2.14 -9.97
C ALA A 35 -3.09 1.01 -8.96
N TYR A 36 -2.43 -0.06 -9.41
CA TYR A 36 -1.96 -1.13 -8.52
C TYR A 36 -1.08 -0.59 -7.39
N TYR A 37 -0.04 0.19 -7.71
CA TYR A 37 0.83 0.77 -6.69
C TYR A 37 0.13 1.79 -5.80
N ALA A 38 -0.85 2.53 -6.34
CA ALA A 38 -1.67 3.42 -5.52
C ALA A 38 -2.44 2.66 -4.43
N MET A 39 -3.09 1.56 -4.79
CA MET A 39 -3.83 0.72 -3.85
C MET A 39 -2.90 0.06 -2.84
N PHE A 40 -1.75 -0.45 -3.29
CA PHE A 40 -0.75 -1.07 -2.41
C PHE A 40 -0.23 -0.11 -1.34
N ASP A 41 0.20 1.10 -1.73
CA ASP A 41 0.67 2.11 -0.79
C ASP A 41 -0.45 2.55 0.18
N ALA A 42 -1.70 2.66 -0.30
CA ALA A 42 -2.84 3.02 0.54
C ALA A 42 -3.16 1.92 1.57
N ALA A 43 -3.15 0.65 1.16
CA ALA A 43 -3.39 -0.49 2.03
C ALA A 43 -2.30 -0.59 3.11
N HIS A 44 -1.03 -0.45 2.73
CA HIS A 44 0.07 -0.39 3.69
C HIS A 44 -0.04 0.80 4.63
N ALA A 45 -0.41 1.99 4.14
CA ALA A 45 -0.66 3.14 4.99
C ALA A 45 -1.73 2.87 6.04
N ALA A 46 -2.81 2.17 5.66
CA ALA A 46 -3.89 1.79 6.56
C ALA A 46 -3.41 0.80 7.65
N LEU A 47 -2.65 -0.23 7.27
CA LEU A 47 -2.09 -1.19 8.24
C LEU A 47 -1.17 -0.51 9.27
N PHE A 48 -0.27 0.37 8.82
CA PHE A 48 0.58 1.15 9.73
C PHE A 48 -0.23 2.12 10.60
N ALA A 49 -1.30 2.73 10.08
CA ALA A 49 -2.17 3.60 10.87
C ALA A 49 -2.88 2.86 12.01
N LEU A 50 -3.14 1.56 11.82
CA LEU A 50 -3.73 0.67 12.80
C LEU A 50 -2.70 -0.01 13.72
N ALA A 51 -1.41 0.36 13.61
CA ALA A 51 -0.30 -0.27 14.32
C ALA A 51 -0.21 -1.80 14.11
N ILE A 52 -0.70 -2.28 12.96
CA ILE A 52 -0.52 -3.67 12.54
C ILE A 52 0.89 -3.75 11.93
N GLU A 53 1.86 -3.97 12.79
CA GLU A 53 3.20 -4.37 12.35
C GLU A 53 3.13 -5.80 11.81
N LYS A 54 3.81 -6.04 10.69
CA LYS A 54 3.84 -7.30 9.92
C LYS A 54 3.52 -8.54 10.77
N PHE A 55 2.58 -9.36 10.29
CA PHE A 55 2.31 -10.68 10.86
C PHE A 55 3.62 -11.48 10.93
N ASP A 56 4.15 -11.67 12.13
CA ASP A 56 5.31 -12.52 12.37
C ASP A 56 4.81 -13.97 12.41
N ALA A 57 4.92 -14.65 11.27
CA ALA A 57 4.57 -16.07 11.14
C ALA A 57 5.57 -17.00 11.84
N ARG A 58 6.14 -16.61 12.99
CA ARG A 58 6.92 -17.53 13.81
C ARG A 58 5.97 -18.57 14.41
N PRO A 59 6.17 -19.87 14.14
CA PRO A 59 5.34 -20.89 14.77
C PRO A 59 5.59 -20.86 16.28
N SER A 60 4.50 -20.72 17.04
CA SER A 60 4.49 -20.88 18.50
C SER A 60 5.18 -22.20 18.84
N ARG A 61 6.38 -22.14 19.43
CA ARG A 61 6.95 -23.29 20.14
C ARG A 61 6.04 -23.53 21.34
N ARG A 62 5.05 -24.41 21.19
CA ARG A 62 4.47 -25.08 22.35
C ARG A 62 5.59 -25.87 23.01
N THR A 63 6.06 -25.37 24.14
CA THR A 63 6.88 -26.14 25.09
C THR A 63 6.05 -27.37 25.48
N MET A 64 6.50 -28.55 25.05
CA MET A 64 6.02 -29.80 25.65
C MET A 64 6.66 -29.91 27.02
N ALA A 65 5.81 -29.92 28.05
CA ALA A 65 6.09 -30.45 29.37
C ALA A 65 5.21 -31.69 29.55
#